data_AF-A0A8X6YHX2-F1
#
_entry.id   AF-A0A8X6YHX2-F1
#
_cell.length_a   1.000
_cell.length_b   1.000
_cell.length_c   1.000
_cell.angle_alpha   90.00
_cell.angle_beta   90.00
_cell.angle_gamma   90.00
#
_symmetry.space_group_name_H-M   'P 1'
#
loop_
_entity.id
_entity.type
_entity.pdbx_description
1 polymer ?
#
loop_
_entity_poly.entity_id
_entity_poly.type
_entity_poly.pdbx_seq_one_letter_code
_entity_poly.pdbx_strand_id
1 'polypeptide(L)'
;MDAYRRSSIGEAEGDLSLYDKARIGRREALDDEALQPVIEEDSSKTCGELARQFNISSKTVRLHLHRLGKSNRLSKWVPYTLLEVHKQQRVAGSSFIVACFLATVAHSYSIGC
;
A
#
# COMPACT_ATOMS: atom_id res chain seq x y z
N MET A 1 32.75 -0.69 -69.28
CA MET A 1 33.11 0.00 -68.03
C MET A 1 31.86 0.65 -67.53
N ASP A 2 31.27 0.10 -66.46
CA ASP A 2 30.95 0.91 -65.29
C ASP A 2 30.63 -0.03 -64.12
N ALA A 3 31.39 0.20 -63.06
CA ALA A 3 31.41 -0.60 -61.86
C ALA A 3 30.08 -0.45 -61.13
N TYR A 4 29.35 -1.56 -60.98
CA TYR A 4 28.31 -1.66 -59.95
C TYR A 4 28.98 -1.62 -58.59
N ARG A 5 29.28 -0.40 -58.12
CA ARG A 5 29.64 -0.10 -56.75
C ARG A 5 28.43 -0.48 -55.90
N ARG A 6 28.39 -1.74 -55.46
CA ARG A 6 27.43 -2.24 -54.48
C ARG A 6 27.77 -1.50 -53.19
N SER A 7 27.12 -0.34 -53.02
CA SER A 7 27.27 0.51 -51.85
C SER A 7 26.98 -0.36 -50.64
N SER A 8 28.00 -0.52 -49.80
CA SER A 8 27.93 -1.17 -48.51
C SER A 8 26.88 -0.41 -47.71
N ILE A 9 25.63 -0.91 -47.72
CA ILE A 9 24.66 -0.53 -46.71
C ILE A 9 25.29 -1.06 -45.42
N GLY A 10 25.91 -0.16 -44.66
CA GLY A 10 26.33 -0.46 -43.30
C GLY A 10 25.10 -1.00 -42.60
N GLU A 11 25.14 -2.27 -42.22
CA GLU A 11 24.12 -2.89 -41.41
C GLU A 11 24.10 -2.10 -40.11
N ALA A 12 23.16 -1.15 -40.02
CA ALA A 12 22.79 -0.54 -38.76
C ALA A 12 22.51 -1.70 -37.82
N GLU A 13 23.28 -1.77 -36.74
CA GLU A 13 23.27 -2.82 -35.73
C GLU A 13 21.82 -3.11 -35.31
N GLY A 14 21.22 -4.06 -36.02
CA GLY A 14 19.82 -4.36 -35.95
C GLY A 14 19.64 -5.29 -34.78
N ASP A 15 18.83 -4.89 -33.82
CA ASP A 15 18.37 -5.77 -32.76
C ASP A 15 17.60 -6.95 -33.40
N LEU A 16 18.32 -8.05 -33.66
CA LEU A 16 17.80 -9.31 -34.23
C LEU A 16 17.02 -10.13 -33.19
N SER A 17 16.68 -9.55 -32.03
CA SER A 17 15.85 -10.26 -31.06
C SER A 17 14.46 -10.51 -31.67
N LEU A 18 14.10 -11.78 -31.74
CA LEU A 18 12.76 -12.23 -32.12
C LEU A 18 11.72 -11.97 -31.02
N TYR A 19 12.12 -11.34 -29.92
CA TYR A 19 11.26 -11.01 -28.81
C TYR A 19 10.63 -9.65 -29.02
N ASP A 20 9.30 -9.60 -28.85
CA ASP A 20 8.58 -8.35 -28.82
C ASP A 20 9.14 -7.45 -27.72
N LYS A 21 9.56 -6.25 -28.10
CA LYS A 21 9.91 -5.18 -27.16
C LYS A 21 8.70 -4.89 -26.28
N ALA A 22 8.95 -4.47 -25.04
CA ALA A 22 7.91 -4.09 -24.10
C ALA A 22 6.94 -3.11 -24.78
N ARG A 23 5.73 -3.59 -25.09
CA ARG A 23 4.71 -2.77 -25.73
C ARG A 23 4.26 -1.76 -24.70
N ILE A 24 4.30 -0.47 -25.06
CA ILE A 24 3.66 0.58 -24.27
C ILE A 24 2.16 0.26 -24.31
N GLY A 25 1.65 -0.30 -23.21
CA GLY A 25 0.26 -0.71 -23.09
C GLY A 25 -0.70 0.48 -23.12
N ARG A 26 -2.00 0.18 -22.98
CA ARG A 26 -3.00 1.22 -22.75
C ARG A 26 -2.66 1.97 -21.46
N ARG A 27 -2.64 3.31 -21.51
CA ARG A 27 -2.50 4.14 -20.30
C ARG A 27 -3.56 3.74 -19.28
N GLU A 28 -3.12 3.46 -18.07
CA GLU A 28 -4.02 3.09 -16.98
C GLU A 28 -4.84 4.32 -16.59
N ALA A 29 -6.13 4.11 -16.32
CA ALA A 29 -7.06 5.22 -16.04
C ALA A 29 -6.89 5.79 -14.62
N LEU A 30 -6.26 5.03 -13.73
CA LEU A 30 -6.00 5.39 -12.35
C LEU A 30 -4.53 5.14 -12.06
N ASP A 31 -3.92 6.09 -11.36
CA ASP A 31 -2.57 5.96 -10.83
C ASP A 31 -2.64 5.36 -9.42
N ASP A 32 -1.83 4.34 -9.16
CA ASP A 32 -1.76 3.65 -7.88
C ASP A 32 -1.27 4.61 -6.78
N GLU A 33 -0.40 5.56 -7.13
CA GLU A 33 0.12 6.61 -6.25
C GLU A 33 -0.97 7.58 -5.76
N ALA A 34 -2.00 7.82 -6.57
CA ALA A 34 -3.13 8.68 -6.20
C ALA A 34 -4.17 7.95 -5.34
N LEU A 35 -4.28 6.63 -5.48
CA LEU A 35 -5.26 5.82 -4.77
C LEU A 35 -4.80 5.43 -3.35
N GLN A 36 -3.49 5.20 -3.17
CA GLN A 36 -2.92 4.86 -1.87
C GLN A 36 -3.26 5.85 -0.73
N PRO A 37 -3.05 7.18 -0.86
CA PRO A 37 -3.31 8.11 0.24
C PRO A 37 -4.79 8.15 0.64
N VAL A 38 -5.72 8.00 -0.31
CA VAL A 38 -7.16 8.01 -0.05
C VAL A 38 -7.59 6.80 0.79
N ILE A 39 -6.93 5.65 0.61
CA ILE A 39 -7.17 4.44 1.38
C ILE A 39 -6.56 4.55 2.78
N GLU A 40 -5.41 5.19 2.90
CA GLU A 40 -4.72 5.39 4.19
C GLU A 40 -5.46 6.38 5.09
N GLU A 41 -6.05 7.42 4.50
CA GLU A 41 -6.94 8.37 5.20
C GLU A 41 -8.19 7.65 5.74
N ASP A 42 -8.92 6.93 4.88
CA ASP A 42 -10.17 6.27 5.24
C ASP A 42 -10.24 4.85 4.67
N SER A 43 -9.73 3.89 5.44
CA SER A 43 -9.76 2.46 5.07
C SER A 43 -11.16 1.84 4.99
N SER A 44 -12.20 2.57 5.41
CA SER A 44 -13.60 2.10 5.41
C SER A 44 -14.37 2.42 4.12
N LYS A 45 -13.79 3.20 3.19
CA LYS A 45 -14.43 3.58 1.93
C LYS A 45 -14.72 2.36 1.05
N THR A 46 -15.89 2.36 0.41
CA THR A 46 -16.27 1.28 -0.51
C THR A 46 -15.68 1.49 -1.90
N CYS A 47 -15.51 0.41 -2.67
CA CYS A 47 -15.04 0.53 -4.07
C CYS A 47 -16.00 1.32 -4.98
N GLY A 48 -17.27 1.50 -4.57
CA GLY A 48 -18.25 2.31 -5.28
C GLY A 48 -18.08 3.81 -5.00
N GLU A 49 -17.76 4.18 -3.76
CA GLU A 49 -17.44 5.55 -3.38
C GLU A 49 -16.13 6.01 -4.04
N LEU A 50 -15.10 5.16 -3.99
CA LEU A 50 -13.83 5.41 -4.68
C LEU A 50 -14.05 5.55 -6.20
N ALA A 51 -14.89 4.71 -6.80
CA ALA A 51 -15.25 4.81 -8.22
C ALA A 51 -15.88 6.16 -8.58
N ARG A 52 -16.77 6.70 -7.72
CA ARG A 52 -17.37 8.03 -7.93
C ARG A 52 -16.33 9.14 -7.75
N GLN A 53 -15.48 9.04 -6.73
CA GLN A 53 -14.45 10.04 -6.45
C GLN A 53 -13.46 10.17 -7.61
N PHE A 54 -13.02 9.04 -8.17
CA PHE A 54 -12.08 9.00 -9.29
C PHE A 54 -12.76 9.03 -10.66
N ASN A 55 -14.10 9.03 -10.74
CA ASN A 55 -14.89 8.94 -11.98
C ASN A 55 -14.53 7.72 -12.85
N ILE A 56 -14.24 6.58 -12.22
CA ILE A 56 -13.77 5.35 -12.86
C ILE A 56 -14.69 4.18 -12.52
N SER A 57 -14.65 3.12 -13.32
CA SER A 57 -15.43 1.92 -13.03
C SER A 57 -14.99 1.25 -11.71
N SER A 58 -15.94 0.74 -10.92
CA SER A 58 -15.65 0.02 -9.68
C SER A 58 -14.80 -1.25 -9.90
N LYS A 59 -14.86 -1.84 -11.10
CA LYS A 59 -14.01 -2.98 -11.49
C LYS A 59 -12.53 -2.58 -11.58
N THR A 60 -12.25 -1.42 -12.16
CA THR A 60 -10.89 -0.88 -12.29
C THR A 60 -10.31 -0.57 -10.91
N VAL A 61 -11.08 0.07 -10.02
CA VAL A 61 -10.64 0.33 -8.63
C VAL A 61 -10.28 -0.97 -7.92
N ARG A 62 -11.09 -2.02 -8.07
CA ARG A 62 -10.82 -3.33 -7.45
C ARG A 62 -9.53 -3.98 -7.98
N LEU A 63 -9.26 -3.85 -9.27
CA LEU A 63 -8.03 -4.34 -9.88
C LEU A 63 -6.80 -3.65 -9.29
N HIS A 64 -6.84 -2.31 -9.18
CA HIS A 64 -5.77 -1.53 -8.57
C HIS A 64 -5.58 -1.85 -7.08
N LEU A 65 -6.66 -2.02 -6.32
CA LEU A 65 -6.59 -2.49 -4.93
C LEU A 65 -5.89 -3.85 -4.80
N HIS A 66 -6.18 -4.78 -5.71
CA HIS A 66 -5.54 -6.09 -5.74
C HIS A 66 -4.04 -5.99 -6.07
N ARG A 67 -3.65 -5.12 -7.01
CA ARG A 67 -2.25 -4.85 -7.34
C ARG A 67 -1.47 -4.26 -6.17
N LEU A 68 -2.11 -3.38 -5.41
CA LEU A 68 -1.59 -2.81 -4.15
C LEU A 68 -1.60 -3.79 -2.97
N GLY A 69 -2.10 -5.02 -3.15
CA GLY A 69 -2.21 -6.02 -2.08
C GLY A 69 -3.23 -5.68 -0.99
N LYS A 70 -4.16 -4.75 -1.25
CA LYS A 70 -5.22 -4.37 -0.31
C LYS A 70 -6.36 -5.39 -0.39
N SER A 71 -6.78 -5.87 0.78
CA SER A 71 -7.90 -6.80 0.93
C SER A 71 -8.98 -6.21 1.82
N ASN A 72 -10.25 -6.49 1.51
CA ASN A 72 -11.35 -6.09 2.36
C ASN A 72 -11.37 -6.99 3.61
N ARG A 73 -11.26 -6.36 4.78
CA ARG A 73 -11.43 -7.01 6.07
C ARG A 73 -12.56 -6.32 6.83
N LEU A 74 -13.36 -7.11 7.53
CA LEU A 74 -14.39 -6.57 8.42
C LEU A 74 -13.75 -5.77 9.54
N SER A 75 -14.42 -4.68 9.92
CA SER A 75 -14.06 -3.90 11.11
C SER A 75 -14.08 -4.79 12.36
N LYS A 76 -13.16 -4.54 13.29
CA LYS A 76 -13.15 -5.24 14.58
C LYS A 76 -14.43 -4.90 15.35
N TRP A 77 -15.09 -5.91 15.91
CA TRP A 77 -16.24 -5.69 16.77
C TRP A 77 -15.80 -5.06 18.09
N VAL A 78 -16.46 -3.98 18.49
CA VAL A 78 -16.22 -3.28 19.76
C VAL A 78 -17.51 -3.35 20.58
N PRO A 79 -17.48 -3.89 21.83
CA PRO A 79 -18.68 -4.13 22.62
C PRO A 79 -19.56 -2.89 22.85
N TYR A 80 -18.95 -1.72 23.07
CA TYR A 80 -19.63 -0.46 23.25
C TYR A 80 -18.67 0.72 23.04
N THR A 81 -19.22 1.90 22.77
CA THR A 81 -18.45 3.13 22.59
C THR A 81 -18.02 3.70 23.95
N LEU A 82 -16.71 3.76 24.20
CA LEU A 82 -16.17 4.37 25.40
C LEU A 82 -16.18 5.90 25.29
N LEU A 83 -16.73 6.56 26.31
CA LEU A 83 -16.50 7.99 26.53
C LEU A 83 -15.01 8.26 26.82
N GLU A 84 -14.59 9.49 26.54
CA GLU A 84 -13.19 9.90 26.72
C GLU A 84 -12.72 9.69 28.17
N VAL A 85 -13.55 10.02 29.15
CA VAL A 85 -13.26 9.77 30.58
C VAL A 85 -12.95 8.29 30.86
N HIS A 86 -13.73 7.38 30.29
CA HIS A 86 -13.52 5.94 30.47
C HIS A 86 -12.23 5.45 29.79
N LYS A 87 -11.82 6.07 28.68
CA LYS A 87 -10.53 5.76 28.04
C LYS A 87 -9.37 6.21 28.92
N GLN A 88 -9.43 7.44 29.43
CA GLN A 88 -8.38 8.01 30.29
C GLN A 88 -8.20 7.16 31.56
N GLN A 89 -9.29 6.75 32.19
CA GLN A 89 -9.25 5.86 33.36
C GLN A 89 -8.57 4.52 33.05
N ARG A 90 -8.86 3.92 31.89
CA ARG A 90 -8.23 2.65 31.48
C ARG A 90 -6.74 2.81 31.22
N VAL A 91 -6.34 3.89 30.53
CA VAL A 91 -4.93 4.18 30.27
C VAL A 91 -4.18 4.38 31.59
N ALA A 92 -4.73 5.20 32.50
CA ALA A 92 -4.14 5.44 33.82
C ALA A 92 -4.03 4.17 34.67
N GLY A 93 -5.07 3.32 34.65
CA GLY A 93 -5.02 2.02 35.34
C GLY A 93 -3.93 1.11 34.77
N SER A 94 -3.83 1.03 33.43
CA SER A 94 -2.82 0.19 32.77
C SER A 94 -1.39 0.70 33.02
N SER A 95 -1.16 2.02 32.95
CA SER A 95 0.15 2.61 33.17
C SER A 95 0.62 2.43 34.62
N PHE A 96 -0.29 2.55 35.58
CA PHE A 96 0.00 2.28 36.99
C PHE A 96 0.45 0.83 37.21
N ILE A 97 -0.28 -0.15 36.65
CA ILE A 97 0.06 -1.57 36.79
C ILE A 97 1.42 -1.87 36.17
N VAL A 98 1.70 -1.34 34.97
CA VAL A 98 2.99 -1.55 34.30
C VAL A 98 4.13 -0.90 35.09
N ALA A 99 3.96 0.32 35.59
CA ALA A 99 4.98 1.02 36.37
C ALA A 99 5.29 0.28 37.68
N CYS A 100 4.26 -0.19 38.40
CA CYS A 100 4.45 -1.00 39.60
C CYS A 100 5.21 -2.29 39.30
N PHE A 101 4.84 -3.01 38.22
CA PHE A 101 5.52 -4.25 37.85
C PHE A 101 7.01 -4.02 37.54
N LEU A 102 7.33 -2.99 36.76
CA LEU A 102 8.72 -2.64 36.43
C LEU A 102 9.51 -2.21 37.68
N ALA A 103 8.88 -1.47 38.60
CA ALA A 103 9.52 -1.07 39.86
C ALA A 103 9.83 -2.28 40.75
N THR A 104 8.92 -3.25 40.86
CA THR A 104 9.15 -4.49 41.62
C THR A 104 10.26 -5.32 40.98
N VAL A 105 10.25 -5.47 39.66
CA VAL A 105 11.30 -6.17 38.92
C VAL A 105 12.66 -5.48 39.14
N ALA A 106 12.74 -4.15 39.02
CA ALA A 106 13.97 -3.40 39.26
C ALA A 106 14.48 -3.52 40.71
N HIS A 107 13.58 -3.50 41.71
CA HIS A 107 13.95 -3.70 43.12
C HIS A 107 14.50 -5.10 43.37
N SER A 108 13.96 -6.10 42.67
CA SER A 108 14.39 -7.50 42.78
C SER A 108 15.80 -7.71 42.22
N TYR A 109 16.13 -7.07 41.10
CA TYR A 109 17.47 -7.10 40.52
C TYR A 109 18.52 -6.34 41.36
N SER A 110 18.10 -5.34 42.15
CA SER A 110 19.02 -4.59 43.02
C SER A 110 19.29 -5.26 44.38
N ILE A 111 18.40 -6.15 44.85
CA ILE A 111 18.57 -6.89 46.12
C ILE A 111 19.32 -8.22 45.90
N GLY A 112 19.39 -8.69 44.65
CA GLY A 112 20.12 -9.91 44.26
C GLY A 112 21.60 -9.71 43.92
N CYS A 113 22.20 -8.54 44.19
CA CYS A 113 23.64 -8.26 44.06
C CYS A 113 24.30 -8.11 45.43
#